data_AF-A0A7J4FT84-F1
#
_entry.id   AF-A0A7J4FT84-F1
#
_cell.length_a   1.000
_cell.length_b   1.000
_cell.length_c   1.000
_cell.angle_alpha   90.00
_cell.angle_beta   90.00
_cell.angle_gamma   90.00
#
_symmetry.space_group_name_H-M   'P 1'
#
loop_
_entity.id
_entity.type
_entity.pdbx_description
1 polymer ?
#
loop_
_entity_poly.entity_id
_entity_poly.type
_entity_poly.pdbx_seq_one_letter_code
_entity_poly.pdbx_strand_id
1 'polypeptide(L)'
;MPKRSQRKPGKSGNPEKSGNGDEKKIEELTCDLKKYDDVGYSRERESELEAIVNELASIGSPAVSELIGMLSDPDKWSSLFAADALGKIGDENAISPLVDVLEDSDLGNRAKDALKEIGDVCIPEVIKKVEYRIAHPIKEGKSLDLITSHALSTIGEIRCDESIEFLNKLLDEYMSEMPDGPFDPTKHDWKYVNVDFFHLLECMVRQQDKSAIPHIEKARDVFPSNYVDYKICQIAIGRIKKKRPDEGYLPLEALDIILPSGALMNALSGGELGWKDTFDEEYGEYFEEVGGWNRGDDVDEDWEEDDDIMAGKREFDQVYQFKITLKRIKPPIWRRIQVPETYTFRDLHFAIQDVMGWEDYHLHEFEMKDPTTGSKVCIGAPDDDDIGFGRSILREQSKKIAMYFSMENRSAEYLYDFGDGWEHRILLEKILPREEGAAYPVCIKGKRACPPEDCGGVWGYADILEALQDPDSQENEELLEWVGEDFDPEHFDAEMIHFRDSGR
;
A
#
# COMPACT_ATOMS: atom_id res chain seq x y z
N MET A 1 69.36 -8.89 -39.68
CA MET A 1 68.47 -9.93 -40.27
C MET A 1 68.34 -11.05 -39.27
N PRO A 2 67.14 -11.27 -38.70
CA PRO A 2 66.30 -12.36 -39.21
C PRO A 2 64.77 -12.13 -39.19
N LYS A 3 64.11 -12.80 -40.14
CA LYS A 3 62.76 -13.42 -40.15
C LYS A 3 61.52 -12.59 -39.77
N ARG A 4 60.85 -12.05 -40.81
CA ARG A 4 59.38 -11.85 -40.83
C ARG A 4 58.70 -13.22 -40.84
N SER A 5 57.89 -13.50 -39.81
CA SER A 5 56.94 -14.62 -39.77
C SER A 5 55.55 -14.11 -40.11
N GLN A 6 54.94 -14.69 -41.14
CA GLN A 6 53.56 -14.43 -41.55
C GLN A 6 52.59 -15.00 -40.49
N ARG A 7 51.74 -14.15 -39.90
CA ARG A 7 50.56 -14.60 -39.15
C ARG A 7 49.44 -14.90 -40.16
N LYS A 8 48.92 -16.14 -40.12
CA LYS A 8 47.68 -16.55 -40.77
C LYS A 8 46.48 -15.84 -40.12
N PRO A 9 45.42 -15.48 -40.87
CA PRO A 9 44.18 -15.03 -40.26
C PRO A 9 43.48 -16.24 -39.61
N GLY A 10 43.24 -16.14 -38.30
CA GLY A 10 42.37 -17.04 -37.56
C GLY A 10 40.92 -16.85 -37.99
N LYS A 11 40.22 -17.97 -38.12
CA LYS A 11 38.82 -18.08 -38.54
C LYS A 11 37.92 -17.15 -37.73
N SER A 12 37.17 -16.31 -38.43
CA SER A 12 35.95 -15.68 -37.95
C SER A 12 34.98 -16.77 -37.47
N GLY A 13 34.71 -16.79 -36.17
CA GLY A 13 33.55 -17.51 -35.62
C GLY A 13 32.28 -16.89 -36.21
N ASN A 14 31.40 -17.75 -36.67
CA ASN A 14 30.11 -17.44 -37.28
C ASN A 14 29.11 -17.08 -36.16
N PRO A 15 28.55 -15.87 -36.08
CA PRO A 15 27.42 -15.60 -35.20
C PRO A 15 26.16 -15.59 -36.07
N GLU A 16 25.47 -16.71 -36.20
CA GLU A 16 24.13 -16.78 -36.81
C GLU A 16 23.65 -18.23 -36.78
N LYS A 17 22.94 -18.62 -35.70
CA LYS A 17 22.02 -19.78 -35.64
C LYS A 17 21.30 -19.96 -34.27
N SER A 18 21.08 -18.90 -33.47
CA SER A 18 20.32 -19.01 -32.20
C SER A 18 18.91 -18.38 -32.22
N GLY A 19 18.61 -17.42 -33.11
CA GLY A 19 17.42 -16.56 -32.96
C GLY A 19 16.03 -17.24 -32.96
N ASN A 20 15.82 -18.32 -33.72
CA ASN A 20 14.47 -18.89 -33.90
C ASN A 20 14.03 -19.85 -32.76
N GLY A 21 14.97 -20.29 -31.92
CA GLY A 21 14.67 -21.16 -30.77
C GLY A 21 14.28 -20.36 -29.53
N ASP A 22 14.97 -19.24 -29.32
CA ASP A 22 14.77 -18.36 -28.16
C ASP A 22 13.45 -17.57 -28.30
N GLU A 23 13.12 -17.05 -29.50
CA GLU A 23 11.84 -16.36 -29.76
C GLU A 23 10.63 -17.23 -29.40
N LYS A 24 10.59 -18.48 -29.91
CA LYS A 24 9.49 -19.41 -29.61
C LYS A 24 9.40 -19.75 -28.12
N LYS A 25 10.55 -19.84 -27.45
CA LYS A 25 10.62 -20.13 -26.01
C LYS A 25 10.12 -18.94 -25.18
N ILE A 26 10.47 -17.71 -25.57
CA ILE A 26 9.96 -16.48 -24.94
C ILE A 26 8.44 -16.41 -25.10
N GLU A 27 7.91 -16.68 -26.30
CA GLU A 27 6.46 -16.72 -26.54
C GLU A 27 5.76 -17.77 -25.66
N GLU A 28 6.36 -18.96 -25.49
CA GLU A 28 5.84 -20.01 -24.62
C GLU A 28 5.82 -19.56 -23.15
N LEU A 29 6.94 -19.07 -22.62
CA LEU A 29 7.08 -18.64 -21.24
C LEU A 29 6.19 -17.44 -20.89
N THR A 30 6.09 -16.46 -21.78
CA THR A 30 5.19 -15.30 -21.59
C THR A 30 3.71 -15.70 -21.70
N CYS A 31 3.37 -16.69 -22.53
CA CYS A 31 2.04 -17.28 -22.54
C CYS A 31 1.76 -18.03 -21.24
N ASP A 32 2.75 -18.73 -20.68
CA ASP A 32 2.63 -19.42 -19.40
C ASP A 32 2.38 -18.44 -18.25
N LEU A 33 3.11 -17.32 -18.16
CA LEU A 33 2.80 -16.25 -17.19
C LEU A 33 1.34 -15.79 -17.28
N LYS A 34 0.83 -15.56 -18.50
CA LYS A 34 -0.54 -15.08 -18.73
C LYS A 34 -1.62 -16.10 -18.38
N LYS A 35 -1.33 -17.39 -18.32
CA LYS A 35 -2.32 -18.41 -17.92
C LYS A 35 -2.85 -18.17 -16.51
N TYR A 36 -2.03 -17.55 -15.66
CA TYR A 36 -2.36 -17.30 -14.26
C TYR A 36 -3.12 -15.99 -14.03
N ASP A 37 -3.25 -15.13 -15.06
CA ASP A 37 -4.01 -13.88 -14.97
C ASP A 37 -5.50 -14.07 -14.68
N ASP A 38 -6.02 -15.27 -14.91
CA ASP A 38 -7.42 -15.63 -14.74
C ASP A 38 -7.66 -16.79 -13.78
N VAL A 39 -6.65 -17.24 -13.06
CA VAL A 39 -6.74 -18.36 -12.11
C VAL A 39 -6.54 -17.80 -10.70
N GLY A 40 -7.17 -18.41 -9.68
CA GLY A 40 -6.81 -18.11 -8.29
C GLY A 40 -5.35 -18.48 -8.02
N TYR A 41 -4.78 -18.10 -6.89
CA TYR A 41 -3.42 -18.51 -6.55
C TYR A 41 -3.32 -19.99 -6.13
N SER A 42 -2.08 -20.52 -6.08
CA SER A 42 -1.62 -21.56 -5.14
C SER A 42 -0.10 -21.45 -4.99
N ARG A 43 0.48 -21.87 -3.85
CA ARG A 43 1.93 -21.80 -3.58
C ARG A 43 2.79 -22.53 -4.62
N GLU A 44 2.26 -23.62 -5.16
CA GLU A 44 2.87 -24.37 -6.26
C GLU A 44 3.02 -23.48 -7.52
N ARG A 45 2.04 -22.62 -7.79
CA ARG A 45 2.06 -21.69 -8.91
C ARG A 45 3.06 -20.56 -8.71
N GLU A 46 3.28 -20.08 -7.49
CA GLU A 46 4.34 -19.09 -7.25
C GLU A 46 5.71 -19.66 -7.61
N SER A 47 5.99 -20.89 -7.18
CA SER A 47 7.23 -21.58 -7.52
C SER A 47 7.37 -21.81 -9.04
N GLU A 48 6.26 -22.12 -9.73
CA GLU A 48 6.22 -22.21 -11.19
C GLU A 48 6.48 -20.84 -11.85
N LEU A 49 5.85 -19.77 -11.38
CA LEU A 49 5.99 -18.41 -11.90
C LEU A 49 7.41 -17.89 -11.67
N GLU A 50 8.01 -18.12 -10.50
CA GLU A 50 9.41 -17.80 -10.24
C GLU A 50 10.35 -18.59 -11.15
N ALA A 51 10.07 -19.87 -11.40
CA ALA A 51 10.85 -20.68 -12.34
C ALA A 51 10.77 -20.10 -13.76
N ILE A 52 9.58 -19.68 -14.20
CA ILE A 52 9.36 -19.01 -15.49
C ILE A 52 10.14 -17.69 -15.55
N VAL A 53 10.07 -16.86 -14.50
CA VAL A 53 10.82 -15.60 -14.39
C VAL A 53 12.33 -15.84 -14.47
N ASN A 54 12.84 -16.83 -13.74
CA ASN A 54 14.27 -17.16 -13.76
C ASN A 54 14.71 -17.70 -15.13
N GLU A 55 13.83 -18.43 -15.82
CA GLU A 55 14.09 -18.92 -17.17
C GLU A 55 14.10 -17.78 -18.20
N LEU A 56 13.13 -16.86 -18.13
CA LEU A 56 13.11 -15.62 -18.92
C LEU A 56 14.35 -14.76 -18.66
N ALA A 57 14.76 -14.61 -17.41
CA ALA A 57 15.98 -13.90 -17.04
C ALA A 57 17.23 -14.57 -17.62
N SER A 58 17.27 -15.90 -17.67
CA SER A 58 18.39 -16.64 -18.27
C SER A 58 18.50 -16.46 -19.79
N ILE A 59 17.40 -16.11 -20.47
CA ILE A 59 17.37 -15.78 -21.89
C ILE A 59 17.95 -14.37 -22.12
N GLY A 60 17.69 -13.44 -21.20
CA GLY A 60 18.28 -12.09 -21.19
C GLY A 60 17.58 -11.11 -22.13
N SER A 61 18.35 -10.17 -22.72
CA SER A 61 17.86 -9.08 -23.58
C SER A 61 16.80 -9.46 -24.63
N PRO A 62 16.84 -10.62 -25.31
CA PRO A 62 15.80 -11.00 -26.26
C PRO A 62 14.38 -11.06 -25.68
N ALA A 63 14.22 -11.31 -24.36
CA ALA A 63 12.92 -11.38 -23.70
C ALA A 63 12.33 -9.99 -23.37
N VAL A 64 13.16 -8.95 -23.34
CA VAL A 64 12.81 -7.62 -22.81
C VAL A 64 11.62 -6.99 -23.52
N SER A 65 11.58 -7.08 -24.86
CA SER A 65 10.49 -6.46 -25.63
C SER A 65 9.12 -7.03 -25.28
N GLU A 66 9.03 -8.34 -25.04
CA GLU A 66 7.74 -8.96 -24.71
C GLU A 66 7.35 -8.72 -23.25
N LEU A 67 8.32 -8.71 -22.35
CA LEU A 67 8.07 -8.38 -20.94
C LEU A 67 7.61 -6.93 -20.76
N ILE A 68 8.19 -5.98 -21.52
CA ILE A 68 7.69 -4.59 -21.56
C ILE A 68 6.23 -4.54 -22.01
N GLY A 69 5.86 -5.34 -23.02
CA GLY A 69 4.47 -5.41 -23.49
C GLY A 69 3.48 -5.87 -22.41
N MET A 70 3.95 -6.66 -21.45
CA MET A 70 3.11 -7.17 -20.35
C MET A 70 2.83 -6.12 -19.28
N LEU A 71 3.70 -5.11 -19.08
CA LEU A 71 3.49 -4.03 -18.10
C LEU A 71 2.26 -3.14 -18.40
N SER A 72 1.60 -3.33 -19.55
CA SER A 72 0.47 -2.50 -19.99
C SER A 72 -0.85 -2.77 -19.24
N ASP A 73 -0.93 -3.83 -18.43
CA ASP A 73 -2.13 -4.19 -17.65
C ASP A 73 -1.75 -4.42 -16.17
N PRO A 74 -1.59 -3.34 -15.37
CA PRO A 74 -1.02 -3.42 -14.01
C PRO A 74 -1.80 -4.31 -13.03
N ASP A 75 -3.09 -4.52 -13.27
CA ASP A 75 -3.97 -5.38 -12.45
C ASP A 75 -3.68 -6.89 -12.62
N LYS A 76 -2.78 -7.26 -13.55
CA LYS A 76 -2.47 -8.66 -13.88
C LYS A 76 -1.25 -9.18 -13.13
N TRP A 77 -1.36 -10.42 -12.68
CA TRP A 77 -0.24 -11.20 -12.13
C TRP A 77 0.97 -11.18 -13.05
N SER A 78 0.73 -11.40 -14.34
CA SER A 78 1.77 -11.47 -15.34
C SER A 78 2.58 -10.17 -15.46
N SER A 79 2.00 -9.01 -15.11
CA SER A 79 2.68 -7.71 -15.09
C SER A 79 3.68 -7.58 -13.95
N LEU A 80 3.34 -8.07 -12.75
CA LEU A 80 4.23 -8.06 -11.59
C LEU A 80 5.48 -8.91 -11.84
N PHE A 81 5.29 -10.14 -12.33
CA PHE A 81 6.39 -11.05 -12.66
C PHE A 81 7.18 -10.60 -13.89
N ALA A 82 6.56 -9.87 -14.82
CA ALA A 82 7.28 -9.23 -15.91
C ALA A 82 8.23 -8.15 -15.40
N ALA A 83 7.82 -7.33 -14.43
CA ALA A 83 8.71 -6.36 -13.79
C ALA A 83 9.89 -7.04 -13.08
N ASP A 84 9.62 -8.10 -12.29
CA ASP A 84 10.68 -8.89 -11.63
C ASP A 84 11.67 -9.47 -12.65
N ALA A 85 11.18 -10.04 -13.76
CA ALA A 85 12.02 -10.57 -14.82
C ALA A 85 12.88 -9.48 -15.47
N LEU A 86 12.31 -8.30 -15.73
CA LEU A 86 13.04 -7.16 -16.31
C LEU A 86 14.17 -6.67 -15.39
N GLY A 87 13.91 -6.62 -14.08
CA GLY A 87 14.93 -6.30 -13.07
C GLY A 87 16.11 -7.29 -13.11
N LYS A 88 15.80 -8.59 -13.06
CA LYS A 88 16.80 -9.67 -13.12
C LYS A 88 17.60 -9.69 -14.42
N ILE A 89 16.98 -9.31 -15.54
CA ILE A 89 17.67 -9.20 -16.83
C ILE A 89 18.67 -8.03 -16.82
N GLY A 90 18.32 -6.91 -16.19
CA GLY A 90 19.20 -5.75 -16.07
C GLY A 90 19.40 -4.96 -17.38
N ASP A 91 18.51 -5.12 -18.37
CA ASP A 91 18.64 -4.44 -19.67
C ASP A 91 18.15 -2.99 -19.58
N GLU A 92 18.99 -2.04 -20.01
CA GLU A 92 18.68 -0.60 -19.96
C GLU A 92 17.42 -0.21 -20.74
N ASN A 93 17.00 -0.99 -21.75
CA ASN A 93 15.77 -0.73 -22.49
C ASN A 93 14.51 -0.90 -21.62
N ALA A 94 14.62 -1.58 -20.47
CA ALA A 94 13.54 -1.74 -19.51
C ALA A 94 13.34 -0.52 -18.60
N ILE A 95 14.33 0.38 -18.50
CA ILE A 95 14.33 1.48 -17.53
C ILE A 95 13.14 2.42 -17.75
N SER A 96 12.96 2.96 -18.95
CA SER A 96 11.87 3.91 -19.22
C SER A 96 10.48 3.31 -18.99
N PRO A 97 10.17 2.08 -19.49
CA PRO A 97 8.89 1.42 -19.18
C PRO A 97 8.66 1.18 -17.68
N LEU A 98 9.68 0.75 -16.93
CA LEU A 98 9.57 0.56 -15.48
C LEU A 98 9.36 1.90 -14.75
N VAL A 99 10.05 2.95 -15.17
CA VAL A 99 9.85 4.31 -14.63
C VAL A 99 8.43 4.81 -14.88
N ASP A 100 7.84 4.53 -16.04
CA ASP A 100 6.49 4.98 -16.37
C ASP A 100 5.43 4.41 -15.43
N VAL A 101 5.61 3.16 -14.96
CA VAL A 101 4.68 2.46 -14.05
C VAL A 101 4.97 2.68 -12.56
N LEU A 102 5.97 3.48 -12.17
CA LEU A 102 6.27 3.78 -10.76
C LEU A 102 5.10 4.42 -10.00
N GLU A 103 4.19 5.10 -10.70
CA GLU A 103 3.02 5.77 -10.12
C GLU A 103 1.81 4.84 -9.96
N ASP A 104 1.92 3.60 -10.43
CA ASP A 104 0.87 2.59 -10.27
C ASP A 104 0.84 2.06 -8.83
N SER A 105 -0.35 1.89 -8.26
CA SER A 105 -0.51 1.47 -6.86
C SER A 105 -0.03 0.04 -6.61
N ASP A 106 -0.16 -0.83 -7.60
CA ASP A 106 0.07 -2.26 -7.45
C ASP A 106 1.43 -2.64 -8.06
N LEU A 107 1.72 -2.12 -9.26
CA LEU A 107 2.94 -2.40 -10.01
C LEU A 107 4.13 -1.52 -9.59
N GLY A 108 3.88 -0.34 -8.98
CA GLY A 108 4.90 0.64 -8.67
C GLY A 108 6.00 0.12 -7.73
N ASN A 109 5.64 -0.68 -6.72
CA ASN A 109 6.62 -1.27 -5.80
C ASN A 109 7.52 -2.31 -6.49
N ARG A 110 6.94 -3.15 -7.36
CA ARG A 110 7.71 -4.12 -8.16
C ARG A 110 8.61 -3.43 -9.17
N ALA A 111 8.14 -2.35 -9.80
CA ALA A 111 8.95 -1.55 -10.71
C ALA A 111 10.14 -0.89 -9.99
N LYS A 112 9.93 -0.38 -8.77
CA LYS A 112 10.97 0.15 -7.90
C LYS A 112 12.04 -0.91 -7.57
N ASP A 113 11.62 -2.11 -7.17
CA ASP A 113 12.54 -3.22 -6.89
C ASP A 113 13.32 -3.65 -8.13
N ALA A 114 12.66 -3.73 -9.29
CA ALA A 114 13.31 -4.03 -10.56
C ALA A 114 14.35 -2.97 -10.98
N LEU A 115 14.04 -1.67 -10.80
CA LEU A 115 14.98 -0.58 -11.07
C LEU A 115 16.19 -0.61 -10.12
N LYS A 116 15.98 -1.00 -8.86
CA LYS A 116 17.05 -1.21 -7.89
C LYS A 116 17.98 -2.37 -8.28
N GLU A 117 17.43 -3.45 -8.83
CA GLU A 117 18.24 -4.54 -9.40
C GLU A 117 19.05 -4.09 -10.63
N ILE A 118 18.46 -3.24 -11.49
CA ILE A 118 19.16 -2.63 -12.63
C ILE A 118 20.33 -1.73 -12.17
N GLY A 119 20.12 -0.96 -11.10
CA GLY A 119 21.16 -0.18 -10.43
C GLY A 119 21.27 1.28 -10.89
N ASP A 120 22.43 1.90 -10.64
CA ASP A 120 22.65 3.35 -10.75
C ASP A 120 22.39 3.94 -12.14
N VAL A 121 22.49 3.15 -13.19
CA VAL A 121 22.19 3.55 -14.58
C VAL A 121 20.75 4.06 -14.76
N CYS A 122 19.80 3.66 -13.91
CA CYS A 122 18.42 4.12 -14.02
C CYS A 122 18.18 5.52 -13.42
N ILE A 123 19.06 5.99 -12.53
CA ILE A 123 18.87 7.21 -11.73
C ILE A 123 18.55 8.45 -12.57
N PRO A 124 19.25 8.73 -13.68
CA PRO A 124 18.92 9.89 -14.51
C PRO A 124 17.48 9.89 -15.05
N GLU A 125 16.91 8.71 -15.32
CA GLU A 125 15.54 8.60 -15.82
C GLU A 125 14.51 8.72 -14.70
N VAL A 126 14.81 8.15 -13.52
CA VAL A 126 13.96 8.29 -12.32
C VAL A 126 13.93 9.75 -11.84
N ILE A 127 15.06 10.47 -11.89
CA ILE A 127 15.13 11.90 -11.58
C ILE A 127 14.22 12.70 -12.52
N LYS A 128 14.28 12.45 -13.84
CA LYS A 128 13.40 13.13 -14.80
C LYS A 128 11.92 12.91 -14.50
N LYS A 129 11.53 11.73 -14.02
CA LYS A 129 10.15 11.43 -13.62
C LYS A 129 9.71 12.30 -12.44
N VAL A 130 10.56 12.45 -11.42
CA VAL A 130 10.29 13.34 -10.27
C VAL A 130 10.21 14.80 -10.73
N GLU A 131 11.19 15.28 -11.51
CA GLU A 131 11.19 16.65 -12.06
C GLU A 131 9.96 16.91 -12.95
N TYR A 132 9.56 15.92 -13.75
CA TYR A 132 8.35 16.01 -14.57
C TYR A 132 7.10 16.21 -13.70
N ARG A 133 6.98 15.50 -12.57
CA ARG A 133 5.84 15.64 -11.64
C ARG A 133 5.87 16.95 -10.87
N ILE A 134 7.04 17.45 -10.51
CA ILE A 134 7.18 18.80 -9.93
C ILE A 134 6.73 19.88 -10.94
N ALA A 135 7.06 19.72 -12.23
CA ALA A 135 6.65 20.65 -13.28
C ALA A 135 5.17 20.50 -13.68
N HIS A 136 4.60 19.29 -13.53
CA HIS A 136 3.23 18.94 -13.92
C HIS A 136 2.51 18.26 -12.76
N PRO A 137 2.24 18.99 -11.66
CA PRO A 137 1.70 18.41 -10.45
C PRO A 137 0.30 17.86 -10.70
N ILE A 138 0.04 16.67 -10.16
CA ILE A 138 -1.30 16.12 -10.02
C ILE A 138 -1.89 16.78 -8.78
N LYS A 139 -2.96 17.54 -8.97
CA LYS A 139 -3.58 18.37 -7.93
C LYS A 139 -4.84 17.75 -7.32
N GLU A 140 -5.29 16.63 -7.89
CA GLU A 140 -6.54 15.97 -7.53
C GLU A 140 -6.31 14.46 -7.50
N GLY A 141 -6.84 13.81 -6.48
CA GLY A 141 -6.57 12.40 -6.20
C GLY A 141 -6.26 12.20 -4.72
N LYS A 142 -6.33 10.95 -4.27
CA LYS A 142 -5.79 10.59 -2.95
C LYS A 142 -4.29 10.47 -3.03
N SER A 143 -3.62 10.63 -1.88
CA SER A 143 -2.20 10.32 -1.76
C SER A 143 -1.36 11.09 -2.78
N LEU A 144 -1.66 12.39 -2.94
CA LEU A 144 -0.95 13.26 -3.89
C LEU A 144 0.55 13.25 -3.62
N ASP A 145 0.91 13.17 -2.35
CA ASP A 145 2.25 13.07 -1.78
C ASP A 145 2.92 11.71 -2.06
N LEU A 146 2.15 10.64 -2.24
CA LEU A 146 2.67 9.31 -2.63
C LEU A 146 2.92 9.17 -4.13
N ILE A 147 2.50 10.13 -4.96
CA ILE A 147 2.68 10.04 -6.43
C ILE A 147 4.16 9.93 -6.81
N THR A 148 5.05 10.55 -6.04
CA THR A 148 6.50 10.44 -6.26
C THR A 148 7.19 9.47 -5.30
N SER A 149 6.46 8.79 -4.39
CA SER A 149 7.07 8.00 -3.31
C SER A 149 7.95 6.87 -3.83
N HIS A 150 7.46 6.06 -4.78
CA HIS A 150 8.26 4.98 -5.36
C HIS A 150 9.48 5.52 -6.10
N ALA A 151 9.34 6.61 -6.87
CA ALA A 151 10.46 7.22 -7.58
C ALA A 151 11.53 7.81 -6.63
N LEU A 152 11.10 8.53 -5.59
CA LEU A 152 11.99 9.04 -4.55
C LEU A 152 12.66 7.91 -3.78
N SER A 153 11.92 6.84 -3.44
CA SER A 153 12.45 5.65 -2.78
C SER A 153 13.48 4.93 -3.65
N THR A 154 13.25 4.78 -4.96
CA THR A 154 14.27 4.27 -5.90
C THR A 154 15.55 5.12 -5.83
N ILE A 155 15.42 6.45 -5.85
CA ILE A 155 16.58 7.36 -5.73
C ILE A 155 17.24 7.20 -4.36
N GLY A 156 16.48 7.10 -3.27
CA GLY A 156 16.98 6.97 -1.90
C GLY A 156 17.70 5.65 -1.60
N GLU A 157 17.28 4.56 -2.23
CA GLU A 157 17.87 3.23 -2.03
C GLU A 157 19.07 2.94 -2.93
N ILE A 158 19.15 3.59 -4.09
CA ILE A 158 20.29 3.47 -5.00
C ILE A 158 21.31 4.56 -4.66
N ARG A 159 22.38 4.14 -3.98
CA ARG A 159 23.44 5.03 -3.52
C ARG A 159 24.46 5.34 -4.61
N CYS A 160 24.28 6.48 -5.28
CA CYS A 160 25.27 7.05 -6.19
C CYS A 160 25.36 8.58 -6.02
N ASP A 161 26.44 9.18 -6.54
CA ASP A 161 26.69 10.63 -6.42
C ASP A 161 25.52 11.46 -6.97
N GLU A 162 24.92 11.02 -8.09
CA GLU A 162 23.81 11.71 -8.74
C GLU A 162 22.52 11.68 -7.90
N SER A 163 22.20 10.54 -7.26
CA SER A 163 21.09 10.45 -6.30
C SER A 163 21.28 11.38 -5.10
N ILE A 164 22.50 11.40 -4.54
CA ILE A 164 22.84 12.22 -3.36
C ILE A 164 22.74 13.71 -3.70
N GLU A 165 23.34 14.12 -4.81
CA GLU A 165 23.29 15.50 -5.29
C GLU A 165 21.85 15.96 -5.57
N PHE A 166 21.05 15.09 -6.20
CA PHE A 166 19.64 15.39 -6.49
C PHE A 166 18.81 15.58 -5.21
N LEU A 167 18.88 14.67 -4.25
CA LEU A 167 18.09 14.76 -3.02
C LEU A 167 18.45 16.00 -2.19
N ASN A 168 19.75 16.31 -2.07
CA ASN A 168 20.24 17.52 -1.40
C ASN A 168 19.70 18.79 -2.06
N LYS A 169 19.77 18.85 -3.40
CA LYS A 169 19.26 19.98 -4.18
C LYS A 169 17.74 20.09 -4.06
N LEU A 170 17.02 18.98 -4.13
CA LEU A 170 15.57 18.95 -4.03
C LEU A 170 15.10 19.47 -2.67
N LEU A 171 15.74 19.08 -1.57
CA LEU A 171 15.43 19.63 -0.24
C LEU A 171 15.67 21.14 -0.18
N ASP A 172 16.80 21.61 -0.69
CA ASP A 172 17.11 23.05 -0.72
C ASP A 172 16.08 23.85 -1.52
N GLU A 173 15.68 23.35 -2.68
CA GLU A 173 14.68 23.99 -3.54
C GLU A 173 13.28 23.94 -2.93
N TYR A 174 12.91 22.80 -2.32
CA TYR A 174 11.66 22.62 -1.57
C TYR A 174 11.53 23.67 -0.47
N MET A 175 12.57 23.80 0.37
CA MET A 175 12.59 24.77 1.47
C MET A 175 12.60 26.21 0.98
N SER A 176 13.26 26.51 -0.15
CA SER A 176 13.37 27.88 -0.67
C SER A 176 12.06 28.46 -1.21
N GLU A 177 11.15 27.59 -1.66
CA GLU A 177 9.86 27.99 -2.21
C GLU A 177 8.78 28.03 -1.12
N MET A 178 9.06 27.49 0.06
CA MET A 178 8.08 27.36 1.14
C MET A 178 7.63 28.75 1.64
N PRO A 179 6.31 29.00 1.78
CA PRO A 179 5.82 30.29 2.27
C PRO A 179 6.22 30.59 3.72
N ASP A 180 6.32 31.87 4.06
CA ASP A 180 6.48 32.31 5.45
C ASP A 180 5.20 32.04 6.27
N GLY A 181 5.30 31.27 7.35
CA GLY A 181 4.21 31.03 8.32
C GLY A 181 3.57 29.64 8.23
N PRO A 182 2.40 29.43 8.88
CA PRO A 182 1.72 28.13 8.87
C PRO A 182 1.36 27.74 7.43
N PHE A 183 1.88 26.60 7.00
CA PHE A 183 1.80 26.14 5.62
C PHE A 183 1.15 24.76 5.57
N ASP A 184 0.12 24.63 4.75
CA ASP A 184 -0.53 23.35 4.46
C ASP A 184 -0.41 23.08 2.95
N PRO A 185 0.51 22.20 2.52
CA PRO A 185 0.74 21.93 1.10
C PRO A 185 -0.50 21.36 0.39
N THR A 186 -1.44 20.75 1.13
CA THR A 186 -2.67 20.16 0.57
C THR A 186 -3.75 21.19 0.26
N LYS A 187 -3.64 22.39 0.86
CA LYS A 187 -4.63 23.48 0.72
C LYS A 187 -4.19 24.61 -0.22
N HIS A 188 -3.01 24.51 -0.82
CA HIS A 188 -2.41 25.58 -1.63
C HIS A 188 -2.01 25.08 -3.01
N ASP A 189 -1.88 26.00 -3.97
CA ASP A 189 -1.28 25.72 -5.28
C ASP A 189 0.24 25.56 -5.13
N TRP A 190 0.64 24.42 -4.57
CA TRP A 190 2.01 24.15 -4.16
C TRP A 190 2.79 23.44 -5.26
N LYS A 191 3.97 23.98 -5.61
CA LYS A 191 4.86 23.42 -6.65
C LYS A 191 5.29 21.98 -6.34
N TYR A 192 5.48 21.67 -5.06
CA TYR A 192 5.91 20.34 -4.60
C TYR A 192 4.76 19.56 -3.95
N VAL A 193 3.51 19.79 -4.35
CA VAL A 193 2.33 19.09 -3.79
C VAL A 193 2.43 17.55 -3.90
N ASN A 194 3.23 17.03 -4.84
CA ASN A 194 3.46 15.60 -5.00
C ASN A 194 4.74 15.06 -4.36
N VAL A 195 5.47 15.88 -3.61
CA VAL A 195 6.71 15.50 -2.91
C VAL A 195 6.47 15.65 -1.41
N ASP A 196 6.41 14.51 -0.70
CA ASP A 196 6.33 14.53 0.75
C ASP A 196 7.67 14.89 1.40
N PHE A 197 7.62 15.78 2.39
CA PHE A 197 8.81 16.26 3.09
C PHE A 197 9.47 15.15 3.93
N PHE A 198 8.68 14.36 4.65
CA PHE A 198 9.20 13.30 5.51
C PHE A 198 9.78 12.15 4.70
N HIS A 199 9.15 11.78 3.59
CA HIS A 199 9.69 10.81 2.64
C HIS A 199 10.99 11.29 1.98
N LEU A 200 11.08 12.59 1.64
CA LEU A 200 12.32 13.16 1.11
C LEU A 200 13.46 13.02 2.12
N LEU A 201 13.22 13.36 3.40
CA LEU A 201 14.20 13.17 4.47
C LEU A 201 14.57 11.70 4.67
N GLU A 202 13.59 10.79 4.60
CA GLU A 202 13.80 9.34 4.70
C GLU A 202 14.73 8.84 3.59
N CYS A 203 14.54 9.31 2.36
CA CYS A 203 15.43 8.99 1.24
C CYS A 203 16.86 9.47 1.50
N MET A 204 17.03 10.67 2.08
CA MET A 204 18.35 11.19 2.45
C MET A 204 18.99 10.38 3.59
N VAL A 205 18.20 9.90 4.54
CA VAL A 205 18.67 8.98 5.59
C VAL A 205 19.13 7.66 4.99
N ARG A 206 18.37 7.06 4.07
CA ARG A 206 18.74 5.79 3.40
C ARG A 206 20.07 5.87 2.65
N GLN A 207 20.36 7.02 2.04
CA GLN A 207 21.65 7.27 1.39
C GLN A 207 22.85 7.18 2.35
N GLN A 208 22.64 7.42 3.65
CA GLN A 208 23.69 7.40 4.68
C GLN A 208 24.91 8.25 4.28
N ASP A 209 24.64 9.41 3.69
CA ASP A 209 25.65 10.34 3.22
C ASP A 209 25.70 11.59 4.10
N LYS A 210 26.90 11.93 4.60
CA LYS A 210 27.06 13.05 5.54
C LYS A 210 26.94 14.40 4.87
N SER A 211 27.03 14.48 3.54
CA SER A 211 26.81 15.74 2.81
C SER A 211 25.37 16.23 2.93
N ALA A 212 24.41 15.36 3.25
CA ALA A 212 23.01 15.72 3.51
C ALA A 212 22.83 16.56 4.79
N ILE A 213 23.69 16.39 5.80
CA ILE A 213 23.51 16.99 7.13
C ILE A 213 23.34 18.51 7.08
N PRO A 214 24.20 19.30 6.40
CA PRO A 214 24.04 20.75 6.33
C PRO A 214 22.73 21.19 5.67
N HIS A 215 22.20 20.42 4.70
CA HIS A 215 20.92 20.72 4.05
C HIS A 215 19.75 20.47 5.01
N ILE A 216 19.79 19.35 5.75
CA ILE A 216 18.77 19.01 6.76
C ILE A 216 18.83 19.99 7.94
N GLU A 217 20.02 20.43 8.36
CA GLU A 217 20.17 21.47 9.39
C GLU A 217 19.55 22.80 8.96
N LYS A 218 19.77 23.19 7.70
CA LYS A 218 19.15 24.40 7.13
C LYS A 218 17.63 24.26 7.08
N ALA A 219 17.10 23.10 6.68
CA ALA A 219 15.65 22.83 6.67
C ALA A 219 15.07 22.90 8.09
N ARG A 220 15.71 22.22 9.05
CA ARG A 220 15.34 22.24 10.48
C ARG A 220 15.17 23.65 11.01
N ASP A 221 16.13 24.54 10.71
CA ASP A 221 16.17 25.88 11.28
C ASP A 221 15.10 26.83 10.69
N VAL A 222 14.34 26.40 9.67
CA VAL A 222 13.13 27.09 9.19
C VAL A 222 11.94 26.86 10.13
N PHE A 223 11.91 25.73 10.83
CA PHE A 223 10.79 25.32 11.66
C PHE A 223 10.99 25.72 13.13
N PRO A 224 9.92 26.09 13.86
CA PRO A 224 10.00 26.28 15.30
C PRO A 224 10.44 25.00 16.02
N SER A 225 11.22 25.14 17.09
CA SER A 225 11.87 23.99 17.76
C SER A 225 10.90 22.99 18.42
N ASN A 226 9.65 23.38 18.64
CA ASN A 226 8.59 22.52 19.17
C ASN A 226 7.78 21.80 18.07
N TYR A 227 8.04 22.08 16.80
CA TYR A 227 7.28 21.49 15.68
C TYR A 227 7.85 20.12 15.29
N VAL A 228 7.01 19.33 14.64
CA VAL A 228 7.32 17.95 14.24
C VAL A 228 8.41 17.94 13.18
N ASP A 229 8.34 18.82 12.19
CA ASP A 229 9.33 18.98 11.13
C ASP A 229 10.73 19.25 11.70
N TYR A 230 10.82 20.08 12.75
CA TYR A 230 12.07 20.36 13.44
C TYR A 230 12.64 19.09 14.09
N LYS A 231 11.80 18.37 14.84
CA LYS A 231 12.18 17.14 15.55
C LYS A 231 12.60 16.03 14.57
N ILE A 232 11.85 15.86 13.48
CA ILE A 232 12.15 14.85 12.46
C ILE A 232 13.44 15.16 11.72
N CYS A 233 13.74 16.43 11.44
CA CYS A 233 15.06 16.80 10.93
C CYS A 233 16.20 16.39 11.89
N GLN A 234 16.00 16.52 13.21
CA GLN A 234 17.01 16.09 14.18
C GLN A 234 17.21 14.58 14.19
N ILE A 235 16.12 13.80 14.15
CA ILE A 235 16.15 12.34 14.05
C ILE A 235 16.92 11.92 12.78
N ALA A 236 16.59 12.53 11.63
CA ALA A 236 17.26 12.26 10.36
C ALA A 236 18.78 12.52 10.42
N ILE A 237 19.20 13.69 10.94
CA ILE A 237 20.62 14.02 11.16
C ILE A 237 21.29 12.99 12.07
N GLY A 238 20.61 12.61 13.15
CA GLY A 238 21.06 11.61 14.10
C GLY A 238 21.32 10.25 13.43
N ARG A 239 20.37 9.76 12.63
CA ARG A 239 20.50 8.48 11.90
C ARG A 239 21.68 8.48 10.94
N ILE A 240 21.88 9.57 10.19
CA ILE A 240 23.02 9.71 9.27
C ILE A 240 24.35 9.71 10.06
N LYS A 241 24.40 10.39 11.21
CA LYS A 241 25.59 10.40 12.07
C LYS A 241 25.90 9.03 12.67
N LYS A 242 24.87 8.34 13.19
CA LYS A 242 24.98 7.06 13.88
C LYS A 242 25.04 5.84 12.94
N LYS A 243 24.85 6.04 11.63
CA LYS A 243 24.81 4.99 10.60
C LYS A 243 23.67 3.98 10.76
N ARG A 244 22.46 4.48 11.00
CA ARG A 244 21.26 3.68 11.28
C ARG A 244 20.14 4.01 10.28
N PRO A 245 20.23 3.54 9.02
CA PRO A 245 19.23 3.84 7.99
C PRO A 245 17.89 3.15 8.21
N ASP A 246 17.88 2.01 8.90
CA ASP A 246 16.71 1.14 9.01
C ASP A 246 16.00 1.24 10.38
N GLU A 247 16.39 2.21 11.23
CA GLU A 247 15.75 2.40 12.54
C GLU A 247 14.42 3.13 12.39
N GLY A 248 13.35 2.43 12.06
CA GLY A 248 12.03 3.05 11.92
C GLY A 248 11.87 3.82 10.62
N TYR A 249 10.72 4.49 10.47
CA TYR A 249 10.31 5.14 9.24
C TYR A 249 9.87 6.56 9.55
N LEU A 250 10.63 7.57 9.08
CA LEU A 250 10.42 8.96 9.51
C LEU A 250 8.97 9.47 9.38
N PRO A 251 8.20 9.12 8.33
CA PRO A 251 6.78 9.46 8.27
C PRO A 251 5.97 8.95 9.47
N LEU A 252 6.12 7.68 9.86
CA LEU A 252 5.43 7.12 11.05
C LEU A 252 5.90 7.76 12.35
N GLU A 253 7.16 8.18 12.42
CA GLU A 253 7.68 8.81 13.63
C GLU A 253 7.22 10.27 13.73
N ALA A 254 7.04 10.94 12.59
CA ALA A 254 6.41 12.25 12.56
C ALA A 254 5.00 12.16 13.15
N LEU A 255 4.29 11.08 12.84
CA LEU A 255 2.95 10.79 13.36
C LEU A 255 2.95 10.57 14.88
N ASP A 256 3.84 9.71 15.38
CA ASP A 256 3.96 9.48 16.83
C ASP A 256 4.38 10.75 17.60
N ILE A 257 5.11 11.68 16.98
CA ILE A 257 5.41 13.00 17.57
C ILE A 257 4.18 13.91 17.62
N ILE A 258 3.34 13.92 16.57
CA ILE A 258 2.12 14.74 16.52
C ILE A 258 1.11 14.20 17.53
N LEU A 259 1.01 12.87 17.64
CA LEU A 259 0.04 12.13 18.43
C LEU A 259 0.76 11.00 19.17
N PRO A 260 1.31 11.24 20.37
CA PRO A 260 2.02 10.21 21.13
C PRO A 260 1.04 9.10 21.47
N SER A 261 1.08 8.03 20.68
CA SER A 261 0.08 6.96 20.65
C SER A 261 -0.06 6.30 22.02
N GLY A 262 1.06 6.11 22.73
CA GLY A 262 1.09 5.62 24.10
C GLY A 262 0.43 6.55 25.13
N ALA A 263 0.52 7.87 24.95
CA ALA A 263 -0.16 8.84 25.81
C ALA A 263 -1.67 8.88 25.52
N LEU A 264 -2.06 8.81 24.24
CA LEU A 264 -3.45 8.71 23.81
C LEU A 264 -4.11 7.42 24.32
N MET A 265 -3.45 6.27 24.14
CA MET A 265 -3.93 4.98 24.62
C MET A 265 -3.97 4.88 26.15
N ASN A 266 -3.03 5.53 26.84
CA ASN A 266 -3.11 5.67 28.30
C ASN A 266 -4.30 6.53 28.73
N ALA A 267 -4.58 7.64 28.04
CA ALA A 267 -5.73 8.48 28.35
C ALA A 267 -7.05 7.72 28.11
N LEU A 268 -7.16 7.01 26.98
CA LEU A 268 -8.37 6.26 26.60
C LEU A 268 -8.60 5.01 27.46
N SER A 269 -7.54 4.31 27.87
CA SER A 269 -7.64 3.13 28.73
C SER A 269 -7.61 3.43 30.23
N GLY A 270 -7.48 4.70 30.62
CA GLY A 270 -7.22 5.08 32.02
C GLY A 270 -5.93 4.46 32.59
N GLY A 271 -4.97 4.12 31.73
CA GLY A 271 -3.74 3.42 32.06
C GLY A 271 -3.90 1.93 32.36
N GLU A 272 -5.07 1.32 32.11
CA GLU A 272 -5.33 -0.10 32.40
C GLU A 272 -4.50 -1.06 31.56
N LEU A 273 -4.14 -0.66 30.33
CA LEU A 273 -3.30 -1.47 29.44
C LEU A 273 -1.80 -1.30 29.72
N GLY A 274 -1.42 -0.37 30.59
CA GLY A 274 -0.02 -0.15 30.98
C GLY A 274 0.88 0.33 29.83
N TRP A 275 0.33 0.99 28.81
CA TRP A 275 1.12 1.59 27.75
C TRP A 275 2.09 2.60 28.35
N LYS A 276 3.31 2.63 27.84
CA LYS A 276 4.32 3.58 28.30
C LYS A 276 4.72 4.39 27.09
N ASP A 277 4.68 5.71 27.23
CA ASP A 277 5.30 6.60 26.27
C ASP A 277 6.82 6.35 26.33
N THR A 278 7.33 5.69 25.29
CA THR A 278 8.75 5.38 25.11
C THR A 278 9.45 6.39 24.21
N PHE A 279 8.78 7.46 23.78
CA PHE A 279 9.36 8.43 22.86
C PHE A 279 10.70 9.00 23.38
N ASP A 280 10.74 9.40 24.65
CA ASP A 280 11.97 9.88 25.29
C ASP A 280 13.05 8.78 25.44
N GLU A 281 12.65 7.50 25.55
CA GLU A 281 13.59 6.37 25.66
C GLU A 281 14.17 5.97 24.29
N GLU A 282 13.35 6.04 23.24
CA GLU A 282 13.72 5.66 21.88
C GLU A 282 14.44 6.79 21.14
N TYR A 283 13.98 8.04 21.32
CA TYR A 283 14.47 9.19 20.59
C TYR A 283 15.23 10.20 21.43
N GLY A 284 15.22 10.11 22.77
CA GLY A 284 15.88 11.05 23.66
C GLY A 284 17.35 11.29 23.32
N GLU A 285 18.07 10.25 22.89
CA GLU A 285 19.47 10.37 22.46
C GLU A 285 19.67 11.27 21.22
N TYR A 286 18.67 11.40 20.34
CA TYR A 286 18.76 12.28 19.16
C TYR A 286 18.62 13.76 19.53
N PHE A 287 17.96 14.03 20.66
CA PHE A 287 17.71 15.39 21.16
C PHE A 287 18.81 15.86 22.14
N GLU A 288 19.59 14.96 22.72
CA GLU A 288 20.69 15.28 23.64
C GLU A 288 21.95 15.85 22.95
N GLU A 289 22.21 15.53 21.68
CA GLU A 289 23.40 16.01 20.95
C GLU A 289 23.36 17.50 20.55
N VAL A 290 22.23 18.18 20.76
CA VAL A 290 22.04 19.62 20.46
C VAL A 290 21.38 20.34 21.63
N GLY A 291 22.11 20.44 22.74
CA GLY A 291 22.04 21.57 23.67
C GLY A 291 20.65 22.00 24.15
N GLY A 292 20.05 21.19 25.03
CA GLY A 292 19.22 21.66 26.14
C GLY A 292 17.76 21.96 25.82
N TRP A 293 16.90 21.00 26.13
CA TRP A 293 15.49 21.27 26.46
C TRP A 293 15.24 20.91 27.92
N ASN A 294 14.93 21.93 28.74
CA ASN A 294 14.25 21.74 30.01
C ASN A 294 12.74 21.74 29.71
N ARG A 295 12.03 20.79 30.33
CA ARG A 295 10.56 20.73 30.39
C ARG A 295 10.03 22.10 30.85
N GLY A 296 9.39 22.82 29.93
CA GLY A 296 8.57 23.98 30.23
C GLY A 296 7.13 23.51 30.33
N ASP A 297 6.52 23.82 31.47
CA ASP A 297 5.11 23.61 31.79
C ASP A 297 4.16 24.29 30.76
N ASP A 298 2.89 23.88 30.83
CA ASP A 298 1.68 24.40 30.16
C ASP A 298 1.28 23.62 28.89
N VAL A 299 0.03 23.22 28.64
CA VAL A 299 -1.26 23.79 29.07
C VAL A 299 -2.33 22.68 29.10
N ASP A 300 -3.12 22.61 30.17
CA ASP A 300 -4.43 21.95 30.16
C ASP A 300 -5.39 22.77 29.28
N GLU A 301 -5.78 22.25 28.11
CA GLU A 301 -6.96 22.71 27.40
C GLU A 301 -8.06 21.65 27.51
N ASP A 302 -9.04 21.97 28.36
CA ASP A 302 -10.30 21.25 28.54
C ASP A 302 -11.00 21.04 27.18
N TRP A 303 -11.07 19.80 26.72
CA TRP A 303 -12.01 19.38 25.68
C TRP A 303 -13.25 18.83 26.36
N GLU A 304 -14.38 19.54 26.19
CA GLU A 304 -15.68 19.07 26.64
C GLU A 304 -16.07 17.79 25.85
N GLU A 305 -16.22 16.68 26.58
CA GLU A 305 -16.84 15.45 26.09
C GLU A 305 -18.35 15.67 25.91
N ASP A 306 -18.81 15.72 24.66
CA ASP A 306 -20.24 15.55 24.34
C ASP A 306 -20.60 14.05 24.35
N ASP A 307 -20.72 13.51 25.56
CA ASP A 307 -21.29 12.20 25.83
C ASP A 307 -22.81 12.31 26.08
N ASP A 308 -23.62 12.31 25.01
CA ASP A 308 -25.01 11.85 25.10
C ASP A 308 -25.63 11.53 23.72
N ILE A 309 -25.56 10.27 23.26
CA ILE A 309 -26.62 9.69 22.42
C ILE A 309 -26.94 8.27 22.86
N MET A 310 -27.91 8.18 23.77
CA MET A 310 -28.68 7.01 24.12
C MET A 310 -29.27 6.25 22.90
N ALA A 311 -29.29 4.92 23.01
CA ALA A 311 -29.91 3.98 22.10
C ALA A 311 -31.40 4.28 21.80
N GLY A 312 -31.67 4.72 20.58
CA GLY A 312 -33.00 4.71 19.97
C GLY A 312 -32.91 4.04 18.60
N LYS A 313 -33.75 3.02 18.34
CA LYS A 313 -33.91 2.44 17.00
C LYS A 313 -34.23 3.56 16.01
N ARG A 314 -33.25 3.91 15.16
CA ARG A 314 -33.41 4.97 14.15
C ARG A 314 -34.47 4.51 13.15
N GLU A 315 -35.53 5.28 12.97
CA GLU A 315 -36.53 5.03 11.93
C GLU A 315 -35.92 5.27 10.54
N PHE A 316 -36.22 4.39 9.58
CA PHE A 316 -35.76 4.45 8.19
C PHE A 316 -36.84 3.90 7.25
N ASP A 317 -36.86 4.40 6.02
CA ASP A 317 -37.88 4.10 5.00
C ASP A 317 -37.34 3.25 3.85
N GLN A 318 -36.02 3.26 3.64
CA GLN A 318 -35.37 2.54 2.55
C GLN A 318 -34.27 1.59 3.03
N VAL A 319 -34.03 0.58 2.21
CA VAL A 319 -32.94 -0.39 2.38
C VAL A 319 -32.09 -0.46 1.13
N TYR A 320 -30.78 -0.54 1.36
CA TYR A 320 -29.76 -0.60 0.33
C TYR A 320 -29.36 -2.07 0.15
N GLN A 321 -29.55 -2.58 -1.06
CA GLN A 321 -29.17 -3.95 -1.41
C GLN A 321 -27.78 -3.95 -2.04
N PHE A 322 -26.80 -4.48 -1.32
CA PHE A 322 -25.42 -4.63 -1.79
C PHE A 322 -25.13 -6.05 -2.21
N LYS A 323 -24.31 -6.20 -3.26
CA LYS A 323 -23.54 -7.41 -3.54
C LYS A 323 -22.08 -7.15 -3.15
N ILE A 324 -21.56 -7.96 -2.25
CA ILE A 324 -20.18 -7.94 -1.77
C ILE A 324 -19.46 -9.12 -2.41
N THR A 325 -18.34 -8.88 -3.09
CA THR A 325 -17.56 -9.93 -3.78
C THR A 325 -16.11 -9.84 -3.39
N LEU A 326 -15.54 -10.92 -2.87
CA LEU A 326 -14.13 -11.01 -2.54
C LEU A 326 -13.30 -11.12 -3.84
N LYS A 327 -12.29 -10.26 -4.00
CA LYS A 327 -11.46 -10.17 -5.20
C LYS A 327 -10.39 -11.26 -5.20
N ARG A 328 -9.80 -11.47 -6.38
CA ARG A 328 -8.67 -12.40 -6.62
C ARG A 328 -8.91 -13.89 -6.28
N ILE A 329 -10.11 -14.26 -5.83
CA ILE A 329 -10.53 -15.66 -5.60
C ILE A 329 -11.50 -16.13 -6.68
N LYS A 330 -11.22 -17.32 -7.23
CA LYS A 330 -12.09 -18.01 -8.19
C LYS A 330 -12.30 -19.46 -7.76
N PRO A 331 -13.54 -20.01 -7.85
CA PRO A 331 -14.81 -19.34 -8.17
C PRO A 331 -15.17 -18.23 -7.16
N PRO A 332 -15.94 -17.19 -7.55
CA PRO A 332 -16.12 -16.02 -6.70
C PRO A 332 -16.86 -16.35 -5.40
N ILE A 333 -16.31 -15.88 -4.29
CA ILE A 333 -16.96 -15.83 -2.97
C ILE A 333 -17.72 -14.51 -2.90
N TRP A 334 -19.02 -14.57 -2.59
CA TRP A 334 -19.84 -13.36 -2.54
C TRP A 334 -21.04 -13.49 -1.60
N ARG A 335 -21.52 -12.33 -1.16
CA ARG A 335 -22.71 -12.14 -0.33
C ARG A 335 -23.60 -11.08 -0.93
N ARG A 336 -24.90 -11.18 -0.69
CA ARG A 336 -25.87 -10.14 -1.03
C ARG A 336 -26.69 -9.85 0.20
N ILE A 337 -26.60 -8.62 0.65
CA ILE A 337 -27.21 -8.16 1.89
C ILE A 337 -28.14 -6.98 1.63
N GLN A 338 -29.07 -6.76 2.54
CA GLN A 338 -29.87 -5.54 2.62
C GLN A 338 -29.62 -4.88 3.97
N VAL A 339 -29.26 -3.60 3.93
CA VAL A 339 -28.97 -2.81 5.13
C VAL A 339 -29.84 -1.54 5.15
N PRO A 340 -30.18 -1.00 6.32
CA PRO A 340 -30.88 0.28 6.44
C PRO A 340 -30.13 1.42 5.75
N GLU A 341 -30.84 2.36 5.12
CA GLU A 341 -30.21 3.58 4.55
C GLU A 341 -29.49 4.44 5.61
N THR A 342 -29.86 4.27 6.88
CA THR A 342 -29.28 4.99 8.02
C THR A 342 -27.92 4.46 8.47
N TYR A 343 -27.46 3.34 7.91
CA TYR A 343 -26.16 2.76 8.22
C TYR A 343 -25.04 3.76 7.96
N THR A 344 -24.07 3.75 8.87
CA THR A 344 -22.76 4.34 8.68
C THR A 344 -21.84 3.36 7.93
N PHE A 345 -20.65 3.80 7.51
CA PHE A 345 -19.66 2.88 6.95
C PHE A 345 -19.16 1.88 8.00
N ARG A 346 -19.14 2.27 9.30
CA ARG A 346 -18.87 1.32 10.39
C ARG A 346 -19.94 0.24 10.51
N ASP A 347 -21.22 0.63 10.42
CA ASP A 347 -22.31 -0.35 10.44
C ASP A 347 -22.22 -1.30 9.22
N LEU A 348 -21.82 -0.78 8.05
CA LEU A 348 -21.61 -1.58 6.85
C LEU A 348 -20.42 -2.53 7.00
N HIS A 349 -19.31 -2.07 7.60
CA HIS A 349 -18.15 -2.90 7.96
C HIS A 349 -18.56 -4.10 8.81
N PHE A 350 -19.25 -3.87 9.93
CA PHE A 350 -19.73 -4.96 10.77
C PHE A 350 -20.66 -5.92 10.04
N ALA A 351 -21.54 -5.40 9.17
CA ALA A 351 -22.38 -6.27 8.36
C ALA A 351 -21.58 -7.09 7.33
N ILE A 352 -20.46 -6.59 6.82
CA ILE A 352 -19.53 -7.35 5.98
C ILE A 352 -18.86 -8.44 6.81
N GLN A 353 -18.29 -8.11 7.97
CA GLN A 353 -17.67 -9.06 8.90
C GLN A 353 -18.62 -10.23 9.22
N ASP A 354 -19.87 -9.93 9.60
CA ASP A 354 -20.87 -10.94 9.93
C ASP A 354 -21.22 -11.86 8.75
N VAL A 355 -21.32 -11.33 7.53
CA VAL A 355 -21.65 -12.18 6.37
C VAL A 355 -20.44 -12.93 5.82
N MET A 356 -19.23 -12.48 6.13
CA MET A 356 -18.01 -13.22 5.84
C MET A 356 -17.70 -14.27 6.91
N GLY A 357 -18.21 -14.12 8.13
CA GLY A 357 -17.86 -15.00 9.24
C GLY A 357 -16.49 -14.66 9.81
N TRP A 358 -16.14 -13.37 9.80
CA TRP A 358 -14.91 -12.81 10.32
C TRP A 358 -15.15 -12.10 11.66
N GLU A 359 -14.09 -12.02 12.45
CA GLU A 359 -14.12 -11.66 13.87
C GLU A 359 -13.71 -10.21 14.11
N ASP A 360 -13.37 -9.47 13.06
CA ASP A 360 -13.00 -8.05 13.13
C ASP A 360 -11.72 -7.80 13.95
N TYR A 361 -10.70 -8.64 13.72
CA TYR A 361 -9.40 -8.54 14.40
C TYR A 361 -8.48 -7.50 13.79
N HIS A 362 -8.71 -7.14 12.53
CA HIS A 362 -7.76 -6.35 11.74
C HIS A 362 -8.33 -5.04 11.24
N LEU A 363 -7.42 -4.14 10.83
CA LEU A 363 -7.79 -2.85 10.23
C LEU A 363 -8.52 -3.02 8.90
N HIS A 364 -9.34 -2.02 8.57
CA HIS A 364 -10.09 -1.98 7.32
C HIS A 364 -10.26 -0.56 6.79
N GLU A 365 -10.48 -0.47 5.48
CA GLU A 365 -10.90 0.77 4.83
C GLU A 365 -11.83 0.53 3.65
N PHE A 366 -12.67 1.52 3.37
CA PHE A 366 -13.46 1.62 2.14
C PHE A 366 -12.85 2.68 1.22
N GLU A 367 -12.75 2.38 -0.06
CA GLU A 367 -12.47 3.37 -1.10
C GLU A 367 -13.68 3.52 -2.03
N MET A 368 -14.16 4.75 -2.22
CA MET A 368 -15.17 5.02 -3.23
C MET A 368 -15.15 6.45 -3.73
N LYS A 369 -15.90 6.75 -4.79
CA LYS A 369 -16.09 8.12 -5.29
C LYS A 369 -17.02 8.89 -4.35
N ASP A 370 -16.63 10.10 -3.95
CA ASP A 370 -17.52 11.06 -3.29
C ASP A 370 -18.45 11.69 -4.35
N PRO A 371 -19.78 11.61 -4.19
CA PRO A 371 -20.72 12.11 -5.19
C PRO A 371 -20.75 13.64 -5.30
N THR A 372 -20.28 14.37 -4.29
CA THR A 372 -20.25 15.84 -4.26
C THR A 372 -19.04 16.38 -5.02
N THR A 373 -17.87 15.80 -4.78
CA THR A 373 -16.61 16.28 -5.36
C THR A 373 -16.24 15.53 -6.64
N GLY A 374 -16.70 14.28 -6.78
CA GLY A 374 -16.31 13.38 -7.86
C GLY A 374 -14.95 12.70 -7.65
N SER A 375 -14.24 13.01 -6.57
CA SER A 375 -12.94 12.42 -6.23
C SER A 375 -13.11 11.10 -5.48
N LYS A 376 -12.09 10.23 -5.51
CA LYS A 376 -12.07 9.06 -4.62
C LYS A 376 -11.81 9.52 -3.18
N VAL A 377 -12.50 8.92 -2.20
CA VAL A 377 -12.34 9.11 -0.74
C VAL A 377 -12.13 7.78 -0.02
N CYS A 378 -11.32 7.77 1.03
CA CYS A 378 -11.15 6.63 1.93
C CYS A 378 -12.09 6.86 3.11
N ILE A 379 -12.77 5.82 3.56
CA ILE A 379 -13.65 5.86 4.71
C ILE A 379 -13.31 4.64 5.56
N GLY A 380 -12.92 4.86 6.81
CA GLY A 380 -12.48 3.79 7.71
C GLY A 380 -12.42 4.30 9.13
N ALA A 381 -11.94 3.48 10.05
CA ALA A 381 -11.41 3.99 11.30
C ALA A 381 -10.12 4.74 10.92
N PRO A 382 -10.09 6.09 11.00
CA PRO A 382 -8.84 6.78 10.74
C PRO A 382 -7.87 6.33 11.81
N ASP A 383 -6.77 5.72 11.38
CA ASP A 383 -5.61 5.60 12.21
C ASP A 383 -4.93 6.97 12.25
N ASP A 384 -4.23 7.27 13.34
CA ASP A 384 -3.49 8.52 13.45
C ASP A 384 -2.39 8.59 12.38
N ASP A 385 -1.98 7.44 11.83
CA ASP A 385 -1.06 7.30 10.69
C ASP A 385 -1.61 7.82 9.35
N ASP A 386 -2.93 7.75 9.11
CA ASP A 386 -3.52 8.13 7.81
C ASP A 386 -3.42 9.63 7.52
N ILE A 387 -3.44 10.45 8.57
CA ILE A 387 -3.31 11.90 8.50
C ILE A 387 -1.89 12.30 8.05
N GLY A 388 -0.88 11.45 8.30
CA GLY A 388 0.53 11.70 7.99
C GLY A 388 0.98 11.30 6.58
N PHE A 389 0.27 10.39 5.91
CA PHE A 389 0.54 9.96 4.53
C PHE A 389 -0.31 10.70 3.48
N GLY A 390 -0.83 11.89 3.83
CA GLY A 390 -1.74 12.64 2.97
C GLY A 390 -3.06 11.89 2.64
N ARG A 391 -3.36 10.79 3.35
CA ARG A 391 -4.58 9.99 3.19
C ARG A 391 -5.69 10.59 4.05
N SER A 392 -6.57 11.38 3.45
CA SER A 392 -7.78 11.82 4.14
C SER A 392 -8.75 10.63 4.30
N ILE A 393 -8.61 9.89 5.41
CA ILE A 393 -9.59 8.89 5.82
C ILE A 393 -10.72 9.58 6.56
N LEU A 394 -11.92 9.46 6.00
CA LEU A 394 -13.13 9.98 6.59
C LEU A 394 -13.60 9.03 7.70
N ARG A 395 -13.83 9.56 8.89
CA ARG A 395 -14.35 8.80 10.06
C ARG A 395 -15.61 8.04 9.72
N GLU A 396 -15.51 6.72 9.63
CA GLU A 396 -16.59 5.83 9.21
C GLU A 396 -17.84 5.91 10.10
N GLN A 397 -17.69 6.23 11.39
CA GLN A 397 -18.79 6.39 12.35
C GLN A 397 -19.70 7.58 12.02
N SER A 398 -19.16 8.56 11.28
CA SER A 398 -19.86 9.80 10.93
C SER A 398 -20.45 9.80 9.52
N LYS A 399 -19.95 8.92 8.64
CA LYS A 399 -20.34 8.88 7.23
C LYS A 399 -21.44 7.85 7.01
N LYS A 400 -22.61 8.33 6.58
CA LYS A 400 -23.75 7.45 6.21
C LYS A 400 -23.56 6.90 4.81
N ILE A 401 -23.88 5.63 4.60
CA ILE A 401 -23.81 4.99 3.28
C ILE A 401 -24.69 5.71 2.24
N ALA A 402 -25.85 6.24 2.65
CA ALA A 402 -26.77 6.95 1.77
C ALA A 402 -26.24 8.30 1.26
N MET A 403 -25.21 8.86 1.91
CA MET A 403 -24.55 10.08 1.42
C MET A 403 -23.61 9.80 0.23
N TYR A 404 -23.18 8.55 0.07
CA TYR A 404 -22.19 8.18 -0.94
C TYR A 404 -22.78 7.28 -2.02
N PHE A 405 -23.57 6.27 -1.64
CA PHE A 405 -24.14 5.33 -2.60
C PHE A 405 -25.43 5.85 -3.23
N SER A 406 -25.46 5.83 -4.57
CA SER A 406 -26.66 6.07 -5.38
C SER A 406 -26.69 5.12 -6.59
N MET A 407 -27.77 5.13 -7.37
CA MET A 407 -27.81 4.38 -8.62
C MET A 407 -26.90 4.98 -9.72
N GLU A 408 -26.25 6.12 -9.47
CA GLU A 408 -25.23 6.72 -10.33
C GLU A 408 -23.83 6.48 -9.75
N ASN A 409 -23.72 6.33 -8.43
CA ASN A 409 -22.49 6.04 -7.70
C ASN A 409 -22.61 4.72 -6.92
N ARG A 410 -22.51 3.60 -7.64
CA ARG A 410 -22.93 2.28 -7.13
C ARG A 410 -21.85 1.46 -6.44
N SER A 411 -20.58 1.81 -6.52
CA SER A 411 -19.50 0.90 -6.09
C SER A 411 -18.50 1.52 -5.12
N ALA A 412 -18.03 0.69 -4.20
CA ALA A 412 -16.87 0.93 -3.34
C ALA A 412 -15.97 -0.31 -3.35
N GLU A 413 -14.69 -0.12 -3.11
CA GLU A 413 -13.75 -1.16 -2.72
C GLU A 413 -13.67 -1.18 -1.18
N TYR A 414 -13.47 -2.35 -0.58
CA TYR A 414 -13.33 -2.54 0.86
C TYR A 414 -12.14 -3.48 1.11
N LEU A 415 -11.14 -2.99 1.80
CA LEU A 415 -9.95 -3.74 2.21
C LEU A 415 -10.10 -4.10 3.69
N TYR A 416 -9.95 -5.37 4.03
CA TYR A 416 -9.91 -5.86 5.41
C TYR A 416 -8.59 -6.63 5.61
N ASP A 417 -7.99 -6.46 6.78
CA ASP A 417 -6.66 -6.99 7.10
C ASP A 417 -5.58 -6.45 6.16
N PHE A 418 -4.83 -5.47 6.63
CA PHE A 418 -3.77 -4.85 5.83
C PHE A 418 -2.53 -5.75 5.69
N GLY A 419 -2.40 -6.79 6.51
CA GLY A 419 -1.38 -7.83 6.35
C GLY A 419 -1.78 -8.81 5.26
N ASP A 420 -2.95 -9.43 5.40
CA ASP A 420 -3.43 -10.48 4.49
C ASP A 420 -4.05 -9.92 3.18
N GLY A 421 -4.50 -8.67 3.19
CA GLY A 421 -4.92 -7.92 2.01
C GLY A 421 -6.27 -8.34 1.43
N TRP A 422 -7.30 -8.55 2.26
CA TRP A 422 -8.61 -8.99 1.78
C TRP A 422 -9.41 -7.89 1.09
N GLU A 423 -9.23 -7.79 -0.23
CA GLU A 423 -9.96 -6.81 -1.05
C GLU A 423 -11.34 -7.30 -1.51
N HIS A 424 -12.35 -6.44 -1.35
CA HIS A 424 -13.72 -6.70 -1.75
C HIS A 424 -14.25 -5.60 -2.64
N ARG A 425 -15.09 -5.99 -3.60
CA ARG A 425 -15.94 -5.06 -4.32
C ARG A 425 -17.34 -5.03 -3.71
N ILE A 426 -17.76 -3.85 -3.25
CA ILE A 426 -19.10 -3.54 -2.76
C ILE A 426 -19.90 -2.89 -3.89
N LEU A 427 -21.01 -3.51 -4.31
CA LEU A 427 -21.85 -3.02 -5.39
C LEU A 427 -23.30 -2.82 -4.95
N LEU A 428 -23.79 -1.59 -4.94
CA LEU A 428 -25.20 -1.25 -4.79
C LEU A 428 -25.97 -1.72 -6.02
N GLU A 429 -26.81 -2.74 -5.83
CA GLU A 429 -27.66 -3.26 -6.90
C GLU A 429 -29.02 -2.56 -6.93
N LYS A 430 -29.59 -2.25 -5.76
CA LYS A 430 -30.94 -1.67 -5.62
C LYS A 430 -31.08 -0.83 -4.36
N ILE A 431 -31.94 0.19 -4.43
CA ILE A 431 -32.53 0.87 -3.27
C ILE A 431 -34.01 0.50 -3.27
N LEU A 432 -34.51 -0.04 -2.15
CA LEU A 432 -35.86 -0.60 -2.03
C LEU A 432 -36.60 0.03 -0.83
N PRO A 433 -37.94 0.13 -0.88
CA PRO A 433 -38.70 0.48 0.33
C PRO A 433 -38.50 -0.59 1.39
N ARG A 434 -38.39 -0.16 2.65
CA ARG A 434 -38.37 -1.03 3.82
C ARG A 434 -39.65 -1.88 3.87
N GLU A 435 -39.49 -3.17 4.07
CA GLU A 435 -40.63 -4.08 4.27
C GLU A 435 -41.13 -4.02 5.73
N GLU A 436 -42.45 -3.89 5.90
CA GLU A 436 -43.07 -3.81 7.23
C GLU A 436 -42.88 -5.13 7.99
N GLY A 437 -42.31 -5.05 9.20
CA GLY A 437 -42.06 -6.22 10.05
C GLY A 437 -40.78 -7.00 9.73
N ALA A 438 -40.05 -6.66 8.66
CA ALA A 438 -38.75 -7.26 8.37
C ALA A 438 -37.65 -6.72 9.32
N ALA A 439 -36.75 -7.62 9.74
CA ALA A 439 -35.54 -7.27 10.47
C ALA A 439 -34.39 -6.99 9.48
N TYR A 440 -33.62 -5.94 9.78
CA TYR A 440 -32.44 -5.56 9.01
C TYR A 440 -31.28 -5.35 9.98
N PRO A 441 -30.03 -5.59 9.56
CA PRO A 441 -29.61 -6.06 8.24
C PRO A 441 -30.01 -7.53 7.98
N VAL A 442 -30.05 -7.94 6.71
CA VAL A 442 -30.37 -9.32 6.31
C VAL A 442 -29.50 -9.78 5.15
N CYS A 443 -28.98 -11.00 5.22
CA CYS A 443 -28.31 -11.66 4.12
C CYS A 443 -29.35 -12.42 3.29
N ILE A 444 -29.52 -12.03 2.03
CA ILE A 444 -30.55 -12.64 1.17
C ILE A 444 -30.02 -13.80 0.35
N LYS A 445 -28.75 -13.75 -0.06
CA LYS A 445 -28.07 -14.80 -0.87
C LYS A 445 -26.56 -14.70 -0.72
N GLY A 446 -25.86 -15.76 -1.06
CA GLY A 446 -24.41 -15.80 -1.18
C GLY A 446 -23.97 -17.11 -1.81
N LYS A 447 -22.66 -17.29 -1.96
CA LYS A 447 -22.06 -18.56 -2.38
C LYS A 447 -20.66 -18.69 -1.81
N ARG A 448 -20.29 -19.94 -1.48
CA ARG A 448 -18.99 -20.38 -0.95
C ARG A 448 -18.70 -19.86 0.45
N ALA A 449 -17.97 -20.62 1.25
CA ALA A 449 -17.46 -20.16 2.53
C ALA A 449 -16.42 -19.07 2.28
N CYS A 450 -16.27 -18.14 3.22
CA CYS A 450 -15.17 -17.19 3.15
C CYS A 450 -13.88 -17.82 3.67
N PRO A 451 -12.71 -17.26 3.32
CA PRO A 451 -11.45 -17.66 3.92
C PRO A 451 -11.51 -17.56 5.45
N PRO A 452 -10.93 -18.52 6.19
CA PRO A 452 -10.72 -18.36 7.63
C PRO A 452 -9.89 -17.10 7.94
N GLU A 453 -10.11 -16.52 9.13
CA GLU A 453 -9.24 -15.44 9.66
C GLU A 453 -7.79 -15.88 9.72
N ASP A 454 -6.86 -14.95 9.53
CA ASP A 454 -5.40 -15.16 9.65
C ASP A 454 -4.83 -16.29 8.77
N CYS A 455 -5.53 -16.65 7.69
CA CYS A 455 -5.05 -17.72 6.82
C CYS A 455 -3.92 -17.29 5.89
N GLY A 456 -3.39 -16.06 5.98
CA GLY A 456 -2.27 -15.59 5.16
C GLY A 456 -2.71 -15.03 3.81
N GLY A 457 -3.85 -14.35 3.77
CA GLY A 457 -4.38 -13.69 2.59
C GLY A 457 -4.85 -14.65 1.52
N VAL A 458 -5.08 -14.10 0.32
CA VAL A 458 -5.49 -14.88 -0.87
C VAL A 458 -4.55 -16.07 -1.10
N TRP A 459 -3.30 -15.92 -0.65
CA TRP A 459 -2.25 -16.90 -0.74
C TRP A 459 -2.49 -18.12 0.14
N GLY A 460 -2.52 -17.96 1.46
CA GLY A 460 -2.69 -19.11 2.34
C GLY A 460 -4.11 -19.69 2.32
N TYR A 461 -5.13 -18.93 1.91
CA TYR A 461 -6.43 -19.54 1.58
C TYR A 461 -6.36 -20.50 0.39
N ALA A 462 -5.52 -20.23 -0.61
CA ALA A 462 -5.33 -21.18 -1.70
C ALA A 462 -4.66 -22.46 -1.23
N ASP A 463 -3.66 -22.35 -0.34
CA ASP A 463 -2.99 -23.51 0.26
C ASP A 463 -4.00 -24.39 1.03
N ILE A 464 -4.96 -23.78 1.71
CA ILE A 464 -6.07 -24.49 2.35
C ILE A 464 -6.93 -25.24 1.32
N LEU A 465 -7.31 -24.58 0.21
CA LEU A 465 -8.14 -25.21 -0.84
C LEU A 465 -7.42 -26.36 -1.56
N GLU A 466 -6.10 -26.31 -1.64
CA GLU A 466 -5.25 -27.36 -2.19
C GLU A 466 -5.14 -28.53 -1.23
N ALA A 467 -4.87 -28.24 0.05
CA ALA A 467 -4.81 -29.25 1.11
C ALA A 467 -6.12 -30.06 1.22
N LEU A 468 -7.27 -29.41 1.06
CA LEU A 468 -8.59 -30.08 1.09
C LEU A 468 -8.82 -31.05 -0.09
N GLN A 469 -8.04 -30.97 -1.17
CA GLN A 469 -8.12 -31.92 -2.29
C GLN A 469 -7.35 -33.22 -2.03
N ASP A 470 -6.34 -33.19 -1.14
CA ASP A 470 -5.56 -34.35 -0.71
C ASP A 470 -5.38 -34.38 0.81
N PRO A 471 -6.46 -34.69 1.57
CA PRO A 471 -6.45 -34.61 3.02
C PRO A 471 -5.61 -35.69 3.72
N ASP A 472 -5.22 -36.75 3.01
CA ASP A 472 -4.38 -37.84 3.54
C ASP A 472 -2.88 -37.55 3.41
N SER A 473 -2.50 -36.41 2.82
CA SER A 473 -1.09 -35.99 2.69
C SER A 473 -0.51 -35.58 4.04
N GLN A 474 0.65 -36.15 4.40
CA GLN A 474 1.37 -35.82 5.63
C GLN A 474 1.89 -34.37 5.64
N GLU A 475 2.01 -33.74 4.47
CA GLU A 475 2.40 -32.33 4.35
C GLU A 475 1.24 -31.36 4.68
N ASN A 476 -0.01 -31.86 4.63
CA ASN A 476 -1.23 -31.06 4.85
C ASN A 476 -1.83 -31.23 6.25
N GLU A 477 -1.35 -32.19 7.04
CA GLU A 477 -1.93 -32.58 8.33
C GLU A 477 -2.03 -31.40 9.31
N GLU A 478 -0.96 -30.62 9.46
CA GLU A 478 -0.93 -29.44 10.35
C GLU A 478 -1.88 -28.32 9.87
N LEU A 479 -1.98 -28.12 8.55
CA LEU A 479 -2.84 -27.08 7.97
C LEU A 479 -4.32 -27.46 8.09
N LEU A 480 -4.67 -28.73 7.85
CA LEU A 480 -6.05 -29.21 7.96
C LEU A 480 -6.52 -29.31 9.41
N GLU A 481 -5.63 -29.64 10.36
CA GLU A 481 -5.94 -29.54 11.79
C GLU A 481 -6.25 -28.10 12.19
N TRP A 482 -5.53 -27.12 11.64
CA TRP A 482 -5.76 -25.70 11.91
C TRP A 482 -7.07 -25.18 11.31
N VAL A 483 -7.38 -25.55 10.06
CA VAL A 483 -8.63 -25.15 9.38
C VAL A 483 -9.86 -25.77 10.05
N GLY A 484 -9.72 -26.98 10.59
CA GLY A 484 -10.77 -27.74 11.22
C GLY A 484 -11.54 -28.65 10.25
N GLU A 485 -12.00 -29.79 10.76
CA GLU A 485 -12.61 -30.87 9.96
C GLU A 485 -13.94 -30.50 9.29
N ASP A 486 -14.61 -29.42 9.74
CA ASP A 486 -15.94 -29.03 9.29
C ASP A 486 -15.93 -27.94 8.19
N PHE A 487 -14.77 -27.43 7.79
CA PHE A 487 -14.68 -26.37 6.78
C PHE A 487 -14.95 -26.91 5.37
N ASP A 488 -16.10 -26.55 4.80
CA ASP A 488 -16.42 -26.79 3.38
C ASP A 488 -16.36 -25.47 2.59
N PRO A 489 -15.38 -25.29 1.68
CA PRO A 489 -15.21 -24.05 0.93
C PRO A 489 -16.38 -23.75 -0.03
N GLU A 490 -17.21 -24.74 -0.39
CA GLU A 490 -18.39 -24.52 -1.23
C GLU A 490 -19.66 -24.27 -0.42
N HIS A 491 -19.65 -24.52 0.89
CA HIS A 491 -20.80 -24.36 1.75
C HIS A 491 -21.10 -22.89 2.05
N PHE A 492 -22.37 -22.51 1.91
CA PHE A 492 -22.88 -21.22 2.38
C PHE A 492 -24.38 -21.33 2.65
N ASP A 493 -24.81 -20.92 3.83
CA ASP A 493 -26.21 -20.81 4.20
C ASP A 493 -26.53 -19.39 4.72
N ALA A 494 -27.45 -18.70 4.05
CA ALA A 494 -27.84 -17.35 4.41
C ALA A 494 -28.63 -17.30 5.74
N GLU A 495 -29.31 -18.39 6.11
CA GLU A 495 -30.12 -18.47 7.34
C GLU A 495 -29.26 -18.59 8.60
N MET A 496 -28.00 -19.01 8.47
CA MET A 496 -27.03 -19.13 9.58
C MET A 496 -26.33 -17.80 9.91
N ILE A 497 -26.52 -16.76 9.09
CA ILE A 497 -25.91 -15.46 9.33
C ILE A 497 -26.62 -14.74 10.48
N HIS A 498 -25.85 -14.43 11.53
CA HIS A 498 -26.30 -13.63 12.66
C HIS A 498 -25.57 -12.30 12.66
N PHE A 499 -26.32 -11.22 12.44
CA PHE A 499 -25.75 -9.89 12.48
C PHE A 499 -25.60 -9.40 13.92
N ARG A 500 -24.43 -8.82 14.23
CA ARG A 500 -24.15 -8.21 15.53
C ARG A 500 -25.00 -6.95 15.72
N ASP A 501 -25.41 -6.70 16.96
CA ASP A 501 -26.20 -5.51 17.29
C ASP A 501 -25.25 -4.31 17.34
N SER A 502 -25.36 -3.36 16.39
CA SER A 502 -24.38 -2.27 16.18
C SER A 502 -24.39 -1.17 17.26
N GLY A 503 -24.91 -1.47 18.45
CA GLY A 503 -25.06 -0.57 19.59
C GLY A 503 -24.20 -0.94 20.81
N ARG A 504 -23.12 -1.71 20.65
CA ARG A 504 -22.15 -2.02 21.70
C ARG A 504 -20.73 -1.65 21.30
#